data_AF-A0A349KVU0-F1
#
_entry.id   AF-A0A349KVU0-F1
#
_cell.length_a   1.000
_cell.length_b   1.000
_cell.length_c   1.000
_cell.angle_alpha   90.00
_cell.angle_beta   90.00
_cell.angle_gamma   90.00
#
_symmetry.space_group_name_H-M   'P 1'
#
loop_
_entity.id
_entity.type
_entity.pdbx_description
1 polymer ?
#
loop_
_entity_poly.entity_id
_entity_poly.type
_entity_poly.pdbx_seq_one_letter_code
_entity_poly.pdbx_strand_id
1 'polypeptide(L)'
;MQAMSVAGAQMNRRFNRLAKSQHESLNSLTQRTAGSARRGLVFLRRHYLISLAGAAVISIPPLLALMASNKNMLGGYEESTREMNTQVADLLKGEQLAPPLAPPPLVFATQEVLQVRPMLVSASRNWTLLNQEYAQRLLLVFKIMKEKYGYDMAILEGYRSPERQNLLASMGSNVTNAAAFQSWHQYGLAADCAFLRDGKLVISEKDPWAMRGYQLYGEVAESVGFTWGGRWKMMDFGHSELRMPGVMRH
;
A
#
# COMPACT_ATOMS: atom_id res chain seq x y z
N MET A 1 -32.78 -26.89 -84.95
CA MET A 1 -31.79 -26.20 -84.10
C MET A 1 -32.15 -24.72 -83.89
N GLN A 2 -33.32 -24.38 -83.33
CA GLN A 2 -33.73 -22.98 -83.10
C GLN A 2 -34.20 -22.68 -81.66
N ALA A 3 -34.38 -23.70 -80.81
CA ALA A 3 -34.83 -23.50 -79.42
C ALA A 3 -33.68 -23.16 -78.43
N MET A 4 -32.42 -23.45 -78.78
CA MET A 4 -31.26 -23.24 -77.89
C MET A 4 -30.69 -21.80 -77.94
N SER A 5 -31.02 -20.98 -78.95
CA SER A 5 -30.47 -19.63 -79.10
C SER A 5 -31.24 -18.54 -78.33
N VAL A 6 -32.52 -18.77 -78.05
CA VAL A 6 -33.40 -17.79 -77.37
C VAL A 6 -33.18 -17.78 -75.86
N ALA A 7 -32.91 -18.96 -75.25
CA ALA A 7 -32.62 -19.09 -73.82
C ALA A 7 -31.29 -18.41 -73.43
N GLY A 8 -30.24 -18.56 -74.26
CA GLY A 8 -28.94 -17.90 -74.04
C GLY A 8 -29.03 -16.36 -74.14
N ALA A 9 -29.83 -15.84 -75.08
CA ALA A 9 -30.00 -14.40 -75.27
C ALA A 9 -30.76 -13.72 -74.11
N GLN A 10 -31.74 -14.40 -73.49
CA GLN A 10 -32.48 -13.87 -72.34
C GLN A 10 -31.66 -13.91 -71.05
N MET A 11 -30.83 -14.95 -70.87
CA MET A 11 -29.95 -15.10 -69.71
C MET A 11 -28.84 -14.03 -69.70
N ASN A 12 -28.24 -13.77 -70.86
CA ASN A 12 -27.23 -12.70 -71.01
C ASN A 12 -27.82 -11.30 -70.77
N ARG A 13 -29.07 -11.05 -71.16
CA ARG A 13 -29.74 -9.76 -70.90
C ARG A 13 -30.06 -9.55 -69.42
N ARG A 14 -30.35 -10.61 -68.66
CA ARG A 14 -30.52 -10.53 -67.20
C ARG A 14 -29.20 -10.31 -66.47
N PHE A 15 -28.13 -11.00 -66.88
CA PHE A 15 -26.79 -10.79 -66.30
C PHE A 15 -26.26 -9.37 -66.54
N ASN A 16 -26.41 -8.83 -67.77
CA ASN A 16 -25.99 -7.48 -68.08
C ASN A 16 -26.80 -6.38 -67.35
N ARG A 17 -28.08 -6.64 -67.03
CA ARG A 17 -28.90 -5.71 -66.22
C ARG A 17 -28.48 -5.72 -64.74
N LEU A 18 -28.18 -6.88 -64.18
CA LEU A 18 -27.68 -6.99 -62.80
C LEU A 18 -26.27 -6.41 -62.63
N ALA A 19 -25.40 -6.61 -63.63
CA ALA A 19 -24.06 -6.01 -63.63
C ALA A 19 -24.10 -4.48 -63.73
N LYS A 20 -25.01 -3.92 -64.55
CA LYS A 20 -25.22 -2.46 -64.62
C LYS A 20 -25.80 -1.89 -63.32
N SER A 21 -26.75 -2.56 -62.67
CA SER A 21 -27.36 -2.05 -61.43
C SER A 21 -26.39 -2.08 -60.23
N GLN A 22 -25.44 -3.03 -60.18
CA GLN A 22 -24.39 -3.04 -59.15
C GLN A 22 -23.36 -1.92 -59.32
N HIS A 23 -22.97 -1.59 -60.56
CA HIS A 23 -22.02 -0.51 -60.83
C HIS A 23 -22.59 0.90 -60.55
N GLU A 24 -23.88 1.12 -60.84
CA GLU A 24 -24.54 2.39 -60.52
C GLU A 24 -24.73 2.61 -59.01
N SER A 25 -24.97 1.53 -58.25
CA SER A 25 -25.11 1.59 -56.79
C SER A 25 -23.79 1.97 -56.10
N LEU A 26 -22.66 1.38 -56.51
CA LEU A 26 -21.33 1.68 -55.95
C LEU A 26 -20.86 3.10 -56.26
N ASN A 27 -21.12 3.61 -57.47
CA ASN A 27 -20.77 4.99 -57.85
C ASN A 27 -21.61 6.04 -57.10
N SER A 28 -22.86 5.72 -56.76
CA SER A 28 -23.72 6.61 -55.98
C SER A 28 -23.29 6.72 -54.50
N LEU A 29 -22.72 5.65 -53.96
CA LEU A 29 -22.15 5.61 -52.60
C LEU A 29 -20.85 6.40 -52.51
N THR A 30 -19.93 6.25 -53.48
CA THR A 30 -18.67 7.01 -53.54
C THR A 30 -18.87 8.50 -53.85
N GLN A 31 -19.84 8.87 -54.68
CA GLN A 31 -20.18 10.28 -54.92
C GLN A 31 -20.82 10.95 -53.69
N ARG A 32 -21.64 10.23 -52.94
CA ARG A 32 -22.24 10.73 -51.68
C ARG A 32 -21.20 10.92 -50.57
N THR A 33 -20.23 10.01 -50.43
CA THR A 33 -19.15 10.15 -49.43
C THR A 33 -18.18 11.28 -49.78
N ALA A 34 -17.76 11.39 -51.05
CA ALA A 34 -16.88 12.46 -51.51
C ALA A 34 -17.52 13.87 -51.37
N GLY A 35 -18.80 14.00 -51.68
CA GLY A 35 -19.55 15.25 -51.52
C GLY A 35 -19.80 15.66 -50.06
N SER A 36 -19.79 14.70 -49.14
CA SER A 36 -19.93 14.92 -47.69
C SER A 36 -18.60 15.35 -47.08
N ALA A 37 -17.50 14.69 -47.48
CA ALA A 37 -16.14 15.05 -47.08
C ALA A 37 -15.75 16.47 -47.52
N ARG A 38 -16.08 16.84 -48.78
CA ARG A 38 -15.80 18.18 -49.30
C ARG A 38 -16.61 19.28 -48.59
N ARG A 39 -17.86 18.99 -48.22
CA ARG A 39 -18.69 19.91 -47.40
C ARG A 39 -18.15 20.06 -45.98
N GLY A 40 -17.69 18.98 -45.37
CA GLY A 40 -17.01 19.02 -44.06
C GLY A 40 -15.74 19.86 -44.09
N LEU A 41 -14.91 19.72 -45.13
CA LEU A 41 -13.68 20.52 -45.32
C LEU A 41 -13.96 22.02 -45.52
N VAL A 42 -14.98 22.37 -46.31
CA VAL A 42 -15.36 23.78 -46.51
C VAL A 42 -15.95 24.38 -45.23
N PHE A 43 -16.74 23.61 -44.48
CA PHE A 43 -17.28 24.03 -43.19
C PHE A 43 -16.17 24.27 -42.15
N LEU A 44 -15.21 23.35 -42.04
CA LEU A 44 -14.04 23.49 -41.17
C LEU A 44 -13.19 24.71 -41.53
N ARG A 45 -13.00 25.00 -42.83
CA ARG A 45 -12.30 26.22 -43.26
C ARG A 45 -13.07 27.50 -42.93
N ARG A 46 -14.40 27.51 -43.10
CA ARG A 46 -15.23 28.69 -42.88
C ARG A 46 -15.46 29.00 -41.40
N HIS A 47 -15.52 27.96 -40.56
CA HIS A 47 -15.79 28.05 -39.13
C HIS A 47 -14.60 27.53 -38.30
N TYR A 48 -13.37 27.81 -38.75
CA TYR A 48 -12.16 27.26 -38.12
C TYR A 48 -12.03 27.69 -36.66
N LEU A 49 -12.39 28.93 -36.31
CA LEU A 49 -12.37 29.43 -34.93
C LEU A 49 -13.33 28.65 -34.01
N ILE A 50 -14.56 28.39 -34.47
CA ILE A 50 -15.57 27.64 -33.71
C ILE A 50 -15.16 26.17 -33.59
N SER A 51 -14.61 25.60 -34.66
CA SER A 51 -14.14 24.21 -34.68
C SER A 51 -12.95 23.99 -33.75
N LEU A 52 -12.04 24.96 -33.69
CA LEU A 52 -10.86 24.93 -32.82
C LEU A 52 -11.24 25.14 -31.36
N ALA A 53 -12.21 26.01 -31.07
CA ALA A 53 -12.79 26.15 -29.74
C ALA A 53 -13.47 24.86 -29.28
N GLY A 54 -14.26 24.20 -30.13
CA GLY A 54 -14.89 22.91 -29.81
C GLY A 54 -13.85 21.79 -29.55
N ALA A 55 -12.81 21.72 -30.39
CA ALA A 55 -11.72 20.76 -30.20
C ALA A 55 -10.93 21.03 -28.90
N ALA A 56 -10.75 22.29 -28.53
CA ALA A 56 -10.14 22.67 -27.26
C ALA A 56 -11.01 22.26 -26.07
N VAL A 57 -12.32 22.50 -26.11
CA VAL A 57 -13.25 22.08 -25.03
C VAL A 57 -13.26 20.56 -24.83
N ILE A 58 -13.09 19.77 -25.90
CA ILE A 58 -13.04 18.31 -25.83
C ILE A 58 -11.67 17.81 -25.36
N SER A 59 -10.58 18.43 -25.81
CA SER A 59 -9.22 17.93 -25.56
C SER A 59 -8.58 18.44 -24.27
N ILE A 60 -8.94 19.65 -23.80
CA ILE A 60 -8.35 20.27 -22.62
C ILE A 60 -8.69 19.53 -21.32
N PRO A 61 -9.95 19.10 -21.04
CA PRO A 61 -10.26 18.44 -19.77
C PRO A 61 -9.53 17.11 -19.56
N PRO A 62 -9.42 16.19 -20.55
CA PRO A 62 -8.61 14.98 -20.41
C PRO A 62 -7.12 15.28 -20.24
N LEU A 63 -6.59 16.30 -20.94
CA LEU A 63 -5.18 16.68 -20.84
C LEU A 63 -4.87 17.27 -19.45
N LEU A 64 -5.75 18.14 -18.94
CA LEU A 64 -5.66 18.68 -17.59
C LEU A 64 -5.79 17.58 -16.55
N ALA A 65 -6.68 16.60 -16.74
CA ALA A 65 -6.80 15.44 -15.86
C ALA A 65 -5.51 14.59 -15.86
N LEU A 66 -4.87 14.39 -17.02
CA LEU A 66 -3.59 13.67 -17.13
C LEU A 66 -2.41 14.45 -16.52
N MET A 67 -2.37 15.77 -16.68
CA MET A 67 -1.32 16.61 -16.08
C MET A 67 -1.50 16.80 -14.57
N ALA A 68 -2.75 16.85 -14.10
CA ALA A 68 -3.09 16.87 -12.67
C ALA A 68 -3.00 15.48 -12.03
N SER A 69 -3.04 14.41 -12.84
CA SER A 69 -2.74 13.04 -12.42
C SER A 69 -1.24 12.89 -12.17
N ASN A 70 -0.78 13.51 -11.10
CA ASN A 70 0.49 13.19 -10.48
C ASN A 70 0.40 11.73 -9.95
N LYS A 71 1.51 11.00 -9.94
CA LYS A 71 1.62 9.54 -9.66
C LYS A 71 1.14 9.06 -8.27
N ASN A 72 0.41 9.88 -7.52
CA ASN A 72 -0.03 9.60 -6.15
C ASN A 72 -1.49 9.17 -6.02
N MET A 73 -2.28 9.13 -7.10
CA MET A 73 -3.71 8.76 -7.03
C MET A 73 -4.02 7.25 -7.17
N LEU A 74 -2.98 6.40 -7.18
CA LEU A 74 -3.12 4.94 -6.99
C LEU A 74 -2.54 4.51 -5.63
N GLY A 75 -2.59 5.40 -4.64
CA GLY A 75 -2.38 5.06 -3.23
C GLY A 75 -3.69 4.55 -2.65
N GLY A 76 -3.83 3.23 -2.53
CA GLY A 76 -4.94 2.63 -1.81
C GLY A 76 -4.98 3.10 -0.35
N TYR A 77 -6.18 3.42 0.12
CA TYR A 77 -6.58 3.39 1.53
C TYR A 77 -5.86 4.37 2.49
N GLU A 78 -6.03 5.69 2.30
CA GLU A 78 -5.67 6.70 3.33
C GLU A 78 -6.82 7.06 4.30
N GLU A 79 -8.03 6.53 4.09
CA GLU A 79 -9.19 6.89 4.93
C GLU A 79 -9.05 6.29 6.35
N SER A 80 -8.49 5.08 6.47
CA SER A 80 -8.28 4.42 7.76
C SER A 80 -7.26 5.11 8.65
N THR A 81 -6.15 5.61 8.10
CA THR A 81 -5.08 6.19 8.94
C THR A 81 -5.52 7.53 9.54
N ARG A 82 -6.28 8.34 8.79
CA ARG A 82 -6.76 9.65 9.25
C ARG A 82 -7.87 9.53 10.29
N GLU A 83 -8.85 8.64 10.07
CA GLU A 83 -9.93 8.40 11.04
C GLU A 83 -9.42 7.69 12.32
N MET A 84 -8.52 6.72 12.18
CA MET A 84 -7.88 6.06 13.32
C MET A 84 -7.01 7.02 14.13
N ASN A 85 -6.28 7.94 13.47
CA ASN A 85 -5.52 8.97 14.16
C ASN A 85 -6.44 9.86 15.01
N THR A 86 -7.65 10.20 14.52
CA THR A 86 -8.63 10.96 15.33
C THR A 86 -9.17 10.17 16.52
N GLN A 87 -9.52 8.88 16.36
CA GLN A 87 -10.01 8.05 17.47
C GLN A 87 -8.93 7.77 18.52
N VAL A 88 -7.69 7.50 18.09
CA VAL A 88 -6.53 7.35 18.98
C VAL A 88 -6.23 8.68 19.68
N ALA A 89 -6.25 9.80 18.97
CA ALA A 89 -6.05 11.12 19.56
C ALA A 89 -7.13 11.43 20.62
N ASP A 90 -8.38 11.03 20.38
CA ASP A 90 -9.48 11.22 21.32
C ASP A 90 -9.40 10.27 22.53
N LEU A 91 -8.91 9.03 22.35
CA LEU A 91 -8.58 8.12 23.45
C LEU A 91 -7.41 8.63 24.31
N LEU A 92 -6.46 9.36 23.72
CA LEU A 92 -5.28 9.91 24.40
C LEU A 92 -5.51 11.27 25.07
N LYS A 93 -6.63 11.96 24.79
CA LYS A 93 -6.93 13.29 25.36
C LYS A 93 -7.39 13.27 26.83
N GLY A 94 -7.73 12.10 27.38
CA GLY A 94 -8.29 11.99 28.74
C GLY A 94 -7.28 11.76 29.86
N GLU A 95 -6.23 10.96 29.61
CA GLU A 95 -5.17 10.65 30.57
C GLU A 95 -3.98 10.08 29.80
N GLN A 96 -2.82 10.73 29.86
CA GLN A 96 -1.62 10.24 29.19
C GLN A 96 -1.17 8.94 29.87
N LEU A 97 -1.07 7.84 29.10
CA LEU A 97 -0.70 6.56 29.67
C LEU A 97 0.75 6.63 30.18
N ALA A 98 0.96 6.14 31.39
CA ALA A 98 2.29 5.97 31.97
C ALA A 98 2.88 4.60 31.58
N PRO A 99 4.19 4.50 31.34
CA PRO A 99 4.85 3.22 31.14
C PRO A 99 4.63 2.25 32.31
N PRO A 100 4.44 0.95 32.03
CA PRO A 100 4.36 -0.05 33.09
C PRO A 100 5.69 -0.16 33.83
N LEU A 101 5.64 -0.68 35.06
CA LEU A 101 6.85 -0.95 35.83
C LEU A 101 7.80 -1.85 35.03
N ALA A 102 9.06 -1.45 34.92
CA ALA A 102 10.06 -2.21 34.19
C ALA A 102 10.24 -3.60 34.83
N PRO A 103 10.22 -4.69 34.04
CA PRO A 103 10.53 -6.02 34.55
C PRO A 103 11.96 -6.07 35.12
N PRO A 104 12.23 -6.94 36.11
CA PRO A 104 13.57 -7.10 36.66
C PRO A 104 14.60 -7.41 35.55
N PRO A 105 15.81 -6.82 35.57
CA PRO A 105 16.80 -7.01 34.52
C PRO A 105 17.14 -8.48 34.24
N LEU A 106 17.10 -9.32 35.28
CA LEU A 106 17.38 -10.76 35.19
C LEU A 106 16.45 -11.51 34.23
N VAL A 107 15.21 -11.02 34.05
CA VAL A 107 14.22 -11.59 33.12
C VAL A 107 14.72 -11.55 31.67
N PHE A 108 15.59 -10.60 31.32
CA PHE A 108 16.17 -10.48 29.97
C PHE A 108 17.54 -11.17 29.81
N ALA A 109 18.07 -11.77 30.89
CA ALA A 109 19.40 -12.36 30.95
C ALA A 109 19.38 -13.87 31.27
N THR A 110 18.21 -14.51 31.26
CA THR A 110 18.14 -15.96 31.45
C THR A 110 18.77 -16.70 30.27
N GLN A 111 19.22 -17.94 30.50
CA GLN A 111 19.87 -18.72 29.44
C GLN A 111 18.93 -18.94 28.25
N GLU A 112 17.66 -19.23 28.49
CA GLU A 112 16.66 -19.43 27.45
C GLU A 112 16.48 -18.19 26.58
N VAL A 113 16.47 -17.01 27.21
CA VAL A 113 16.37 -15.73 26.52
C VAL A 113 17.62 -15.45 25.67
N LEU A 114 18.81 -15.69 26.21
CA LEU A 114 20.07 -15.47 25.49
C LEU A 114 20.24 -16.43 24.30
N GLN A 115 19.69 -17.64 24.37
CA GLN A 115 19.69 -18.57 23.22
C GLN A 115 18.84 -18.02 22.06
N VAL A 116 17.72 -17.35 22.35
CA VAL A 116 16.85 -16.78 21.32
C VAL A 116 17.34 -15.41 20.85
N ARG A 117 17.83 -14.56 21.77
CA ARG A 117 18.31 -13.19 21.50
C ARG A 117 19.60 -12.88 22.28
N PRO A 118 20.79 -13.26 21.78
CA PRO A 118 22.06 -13.10 22.50
C PRO A 118 22.41 -11.66 22.89
N MET A 119 22.02 -10.68 22.06
CA MET A 119 22.34 -9.26 22.25
C MET A 119 21.25 -8.48 23.00
N LEU A 120 20.32 -9.17 23.65
CA LEU A 120 19.15 -8.55 24.25
C LEU A 120 19.47 -7.75 25.53
N VAL A 121 20.46 -8.18 26.30
CA VAL A 121 20.84 -7.52 27.57
C VAL A 121 21.25 -6.07 27.35
N SER A 122 21.95 -5.78 26.25
CA SER A 122 22.40 -4.44 25.88
C SER A 122 21.38 -3.62 25.10
N ALA A 123 20.18 -4.15 24.84
CA ALA A 123 19.12 -3.42 24.16
C ALA A 123 18.50 -2.35 25.05
N SER A 124 18.21 -1.18 24.49
CA SER A 124 17.52 -0.12 25.23
C SER A 124 16.03 -0.44 25.36
N ARG A 125 15.50 -0.25 26.57
CA ARG A 125 14.06 -0.32 26.88
C ARG A 125 13.56 1.01 27.45
N ASN A 126 14.33 2.07 27.22
CA ASN A 126 14.03 3.37 27.77
C ASN A 126 12.92 4.05 26.97
N TRP A 127 11.74 4.14 27.57
CA TRP A 127 10.57 4.81 27.01
C TRP A 127 10.80 6.29 26.68
N THR A 128 11.71 6.98 27.38
CA THR A 128 11.98 8.42 27.13
C THR A 128 12.71 8.68 25.81
N LEU A 129 13.27 7.63 25.19
CA LEU A 129 13.93 7.71 23.88
C LEU A 129 12.97 7.36 22.73
N LEU A 130 11.72 7.01 23.04
CA LEU A 130 10.68 6.79 22.04
C LEU A 130 10.00 8.11 21.68
N ASN A 131 9.56 8.21 20.43
CA ASN A 131 8.69 9.29 20.01
C ASN A 131 7.40 9.26 20.84
N GLN A 132 6.90 10.44 21.25
CA GLN A 132 5.76 10.53 22.17
C GLN A 132 4.48 9.91 21.59
N GLU A 133 4.19 10.12 20.31
CA GLU A 133 3.00 9.55 19.65
C GLU A 133 3.12 8.03 19.56
N TYR A 134 4.28 7.53 19.17
CA TYR A 134 4.57 6.09 19.15
C TYR A 134 4.44 5.47 20.55
N ALA A 135 5.05 6.08 21.56
CA ALA A 135 5.02 5.59 22.93
C ALA A 135 3.58 5.50 23.46
N GLN A 136 2.75 6.53 23.24
CA GLN A 136 1.37 6.53 23.69
C GLN A 136 0.51 5.46 23.02
N ARG A 137 0.69 5.28 21.70
CA ARG A 137 0.02 4.20 20.96
C ARG A 137 0.47 2.82 21.41
N LEU A 138 1.78 2.64 21.67
CA LEU A 138 2.30 1.37 22.17
C LEU A 138 1.79 1.06 23.58
N LEU A 139 1.63 2.07 24.44
CA LEU A 139 1.00 1.88 25.76
C LEU A 139 -0.47 1.50 25.65
N LEU A 140 -1.20 2.06 24.69
CA LEU A 140 -2.58 1.63 24.40
C LEU A 140 -2.61 0.16 23.95
N VAL A 141 -1.66 -0.28 23.10
CA VAL A 141 -1.52 -1.69 22.71
C VAL A 141 -1.27 -2.57 23.94
N PHE A 142 -0.33 -2.19 24.82
CA PHE A 142 -0.03 -2.95 26.04
C PHE A 142 -1.26 -3.06 26.95
N LYS A 143 -2.02 -1.97 27.09
CA LYS A 143 -3.27 -1.94 27.87
C LYS A 143 -4.30 -2.90 27.28
N ILE A 144 -4.57 -2.83 25.98
CA ILE A 144 -5.53 -3.71 25.30
C ILE A 144 -5.10 -5.18 25.42
N MET A 145 -3.82 -5.48 25.18
CA MET A 145 -3.30 -6.85 25.27
C MET A 145 -3.45 -7.45 26.66
N LYS A 146 -3.21 -6.66 27.70
CA LYS A 146 -3.42 -7.07 29.08
C LYS A 146 -4.90 -7.24 29.41
N GLU A 147 -5.71 -6.20 29.20
CA GLU A 147 -7.10 -6.15 29.66
C GLU A 147 -8.03 -7.08 28.88
N LYS A 148 -7.83 -7.21 27.56
CA LYS A 148 -8.71 -8.00 26.70
C LYS A 148 -8.24 -9.44 26.52
N TYR A 149 -6.93 -9.67 26.52
CA TYR A 149 -6.36 -10.96 26.14
C TYR A 149 -5.49 -11.61 27.23
N GLY A 150 -5.23 -10.91 28.35
CA GLY A 150 -4.45 -11.46 29.46
C GLY A 150 -2.96 -11.63 29.15
N TYR A 151 -2.42 -10.87 28.19
CA TYR A 151 -1.00 -10.90 27.86
C TYR A 151 -0.28 -9.71 28.49
N ASP A 152 0.54 -9.97 29.51
CA ASP A 152 1.53 -8.99 29.97
C ASP A 152 2.65 -8.88 28.94
N MET A 153 3.02 -7.65 28.56
CA MET A 153 4.00 -7.38 27.52
C MET A 153 5.25 -6.69 28.07
N ALA A 154 6.38 -6.89 27.37
CA ALA A 154 7.63 -6.20 27.63
C ALA A 154 8.31 -5.78 26.33
N ILE A 155 8.95 -4.60 26.34
CA ILE A 155 9.85 -4.19 25.27
C ILE A 155 11.13 -5.03 25.36
N LEU A 156 11.47 -5.70 24.26
CA LEU A 156 12.77 -6.30 24.04
C LEU A 156 13.80 -5.23 23.67
N GLU A 157 13.46 -4.38 22.70
CA GLU A 157 14.28 -3.27 22.24
C GLU A 157 13.39 -2.13 21.71
N GLY A 158 13.58 -0.91 22.23
CA GLY A 158 12.95 0.32 21.76
C GLY A 158 13.91 1.12 20.88
N TYR A 159 14.41 2.25 21.39
CA TYR A 159 15.43 3.03 20.68
C TYR A 159 16.70 2.22 20.43
N ARG A 160 17.23 2.30 19.22
CA ARG A 160 18.50 1.66 18.82
C ARG A 160 19.45 2.72 18.28
N SER A 161 20.68 2.78 18.79
CA SER A 161 21.66 3.73 18.27
C SER A 161 22.17 3.32 16.87
N PRO A 162 22.69 4.27 16.07
CA PRO A 162 23.35 3.97 14.79
C PRO A 162 24.51 2.96 14.91
N GLU A 163 25.31 3.07 15.97
CA GLU A 163 26.45 2.18 16.23
C GLU A 163 25.96 0.75 16.49
N ARG A 164 24.91 0.62 17.31
CA ARG A 164 24.27 -0.67 17.56
C ARG A 164 23.64 -1.25 16.29
N GLN A 165 22.99 -0.43 15.47
CA GLN A 165 22.41 -0.89 14.20
C GLN A 165 23.51 -1.43 13.25
N ASN A 166 24.66 -0.75 13.15
CA ASN A 166 25.79 -1.23 12.37
C ASN A 166 26.39 -2.53 12.94
N LEU A 167 26.45 -2.66 14.27
CA LEU A 167 26.86 -3.91 14.92
C LEU A 167 25.88 -5.06 14.63
N LEU A 168 24.58 -4.79 14.61
CA LEU A 168 23.58 -5.80 14.25
C LEU A 168 23.68 -6.20 12.78
N ALA A 169 23.88 -5.24 11.88
CA ALA A 169 24.06 -5.49 10.46
C ALA A 169 25.31 -6.35 10.17
N SER A 170 26.40 -6.18 10.94
CA SER A 170 27.61 -6.98 10.77
C SER A 170 27.45 -8.44 11.22
N MET A 171 26.42 -8.78 11.99
CA MET A 171 26.07 -10.16 12.36
C MET A 171 25.30 -10.92 11.27
N GLY A 172 24.94 -10.25 10.17
CA GLY A 172 24.37 -10.86 8.98
C GLY A 172 22.89 -10.52 8.74
N SER A 173 22.44 -10.78 7.50
CA SER A 173 21.10 -10.44 7.00
C SER A 173 19.95 -11.13 7.72
N ASN A 174 20.23 -12.23 8.42
CA ASN A 174 19.25 -12.92 9.26
C ASN A 174 18.86 -12.12 10.51
N VAL A 175 19.68 -11.14 10.92
CA VAL A 175 19.40 -10.25 12.06
C VAL A 175 18.72 -8.97 11.57
N THR A 176 19.32 -8.30 10.60
CA THR A 176 18.75 -7.08 9.98
C THR A 176 19.40 -6.83 8.63
N ASN A 177 18.64 -6.26 7.69
CA ASN A 177 19.17 -5.76 6.42
C ASN A 177 19.35 -4.24 6.41
N ALA A 178 19.00 -3.56 7.51
CA ALA A 178 19.10 -2.11 7.62
C ALA A 178 20.50 -1.69 8.11
N ALA A 179 21.12 -0.73 7.43
CA ALA A 179 22.28 -0.01 7.95
C ALA A 179 21.84 1.09 8.93
N ALA A 180 22.81 1.81 9.50
CA ALA A 180 22.53 3.01 10.26
C ALA A 180 21.63 4.00 9.48
N PHE A 181 20.62 4.49 10.19
CA PHE A 181 19.57 5.44 9.78
C PHE A 181 18.54 4.86 8.80
N GLN A 182 18.53 3.53 8.64
CA GLN A 182 17.56 2.81 7.81
C GLN A 182 16.56 1.99 8.63
N SER A 183 16.49 2.24 9.95
CA SER A 183 15.59 1.56 10.87
C SER A 183 14.80 2.55 11.71
N TRP A 184 13.49 2.33 11.87
CA TRP A 184 12.60 3.18 12.66
C TRP A 184 12.96 3.21 14.15
N HIS A 185 13.66 2.18 14.65
CA HIS A 185 14.18 2.17 16.02
C HIS A 185 15.11 3.36 16.31
N GLN A 186 15.84 3.84 15.30
CA GLN A 186 16.79 4.95 15.45
C GLN A 186 16.11 6.30 15.57
N TYR A 187 14.81 6.35 15.29
CA TYR A 187 13.96 7.53 15.38
C TYR A 187 12.97 7.42 16.56
N GLY A 188 13.07 6.36 17.37
CA GLY A 188 12.13 6.10 18.46
C GLY A 188 10.71 5.75 17.98
N LEU A 189 10.58 5.30 16.72
CA LEU A 189 9.31 5.02 16.04
C LEU A 189 9.08 3.52 15.83
N ALA A 190 9.88 2.67 16.47
CA ALA A 190 9.67 1.23 16.47
C ALA A 190 10.08 0.61 17.80
N ALA A 191 9.54 -0.57 18.06
CA ALA A 191 9.92 -1.40 19.19
C ALA A 191 9.70 -2.87 18.84
N ASP A 192 10.58 -3.71 19.40
CA ASP A 192 10.44 -5.15 19.43
C ASP A 192 9.86 -5.53 20.80
N CYS A 193 8.79 -6.31 20.83
CA CYS A 193 8.06 -6.70 22.03
C CYS A 193 7.93 -8.22 22.17
N ALA A 194 7.73 -8.67 23.41
CA ALA A 194 7.43 -10.06 23.74
C ALA A 194 6.50 -10.13 24.96
N PHE A 195 6.20 -11.35 25.41
CA PHE A 195 5.24 -11.59 26.47
C PHE A 195 5.90 -12.05 27.76
N LEU A 196 5.26 -11.74 28.87
CA LEU A 196 5.58 -12.26 30.19
C LEU A 196 4.54 -13.31 30.58
N ARG A 197 5.00 -14.48 31.01
CA ARG A 197 4.18 -15.55 31.59
C ARG A 197 4.84 -16.03 32.87
N ASP A 198 4.14 -15.92 33.99
CA ASP A 198 4.65 -16.29 35.32
C ASP A 198 5.99 -15.62 35.66
N GLY A 199 6.14 -14.33 35.30
CA GLY A 199 7.36 -13.54 35.53
C GLY A 199 8.54 -13.90 34.60
N LYS A 200 8.34 -14.82 33.64
CA LYS A 200 9.35 -15.22 32.65
C LYS A 200 9.05 -14.62 31.29
N LEU A 201 10.10 -14.24 30.58
CA LEU A 201 10.00 -13.73 29.22
C LEU A 201 9.83 -14.90 28.24
N VAL A 202 8.78 -14.85 27.43
CA VAL A 202 8.50 -15.82 26.37
C VAL A 202 8.57 -15.10 25.03
N ILE A 203 9.63 -15.39 24.27
CA ILE A 203 9.95 -14.70 23.01
C ILE A 203 9.63 -15.56 21.79
N SER A 204 9.93 -16.86 21.82
CA SER A 204 9.85 -17.66 20.60
C SER A 204 8.39 -17.96 20.22
N GLU A 205 8.06 -17.66 18.99
CA GLU A 205 6.84 -18.03 18.28
C GLU A 205 6.65 -19.55 18.12
N LYS A 206 7.68 -20.34 18.43
CA LYS A 206 7.56 -21.80 18.53
C LYS A 206 6.70 -22.24 19.72
N ASP A 207 6.56 -21.41 20.75
CA ASP A 207 5.57 -21.61 21.81
C ASP A 207 4.18 -21.21 21.26
N PRO A 208 3.19 -22.13 21.17
CA PRO A 208 1.88 -21.83 20.61
C PRO A 208 1.12 -20.70 21.32
N TRP A 209 1.33 -20.55 22.64
CA TRP A 209 0.74 -19.46 23.40
C TRP A 209 1.37 -18.12 23.03
N ALA A 210 2.69 -18.08 22.82
CA ALA A 210 3.38 -16.88 22.36
C ALA A 210 3.00 -16.53 20.91
N MET A 211 2.90 -17.53 20.03
CA MET A 211 2.43 -17.33 18.64
C MET A 211 1.03 -16.71 18.61
N ARG A 212 0.11 -17.21 19.45
CA ARG A 212 -1.22 -16.62 19.57
C ARG A 212 -1.17 -15.19 20.08
N GLY A 213 -0.31 -14.93 21.08
CA GLY A 213 -0.05 -13.58 21.58
C GLY A 213 0.43 -12.65 20.47
N TYR A 214 1.35 -13.11 19.62
CA TYR A 214 1.86 -12.31 18.50
C TYR A 214 0.81 -11.99 17.44
N GLN A 215 -0.08 -12.94 17.12
CA GLN A 215 -1.20 -12.67 16.22
C GLN A 215 -2.12 -11.58 16.76
N LEU A 216 -2.50 -11.70 18.04
CA LEU A 216 -3.33 -10.70 18.72
C LEU A 216 -2.62 -9.34 18.82
N TYR A 217 -1.35 -9.34 19.18
CA TYR A 217 -0.52 -8.14 19.21
C TYR A 217 -0.47 -7.45 17.85
N GLY A 218 -0.29 -8.21 16.77
CA GLY A 218 -0.30 -7.69 15.40
C GLY A 218 -1.61 -7.00 15.05
N GLU A 219 -2.74 -7.67 15.30
CA GLU A 219 -4.08 -7.10 15.07
C GLU A 219 -4.29 -5.80 15.86
N VAL A 220 -3.87 -5.78 17.13
CA VAL A 220 -4.00 -4.59 17.99
C VAL A 220 -3.05 -3.47 17.54
N ALA A 221 -1.80 -3.79 17.20
CA ALA A 221 -0.82 -2.83 16.69
C ALA A 221 -1.31 -2.16 15.40
N GLU A 222 -1.83 -2.94 14.45
CA GLU A 222 -2.43 -2.44 13.21
C GLU A 222 -3.63 -1.54 13.51
N SER A 223 -4.47 -1.89 14.49
CA SER A 223 -5.65 -1.09 14.89
C SER A 223 -5.34 0.26 15.54
N VAL A 224 -4.08 0.54 15.89
CA VAL A 224 -3.62 1.87 16.36
C VAL A 224 -2.70 2.56 15.35
N GLY A 225 -2.62 2.03 14.12
CA GLY A 225 -1.88 2.63 13.02
C GLY A 225 -0.40 2.27 12.94
N PHE A 226 0.03 1.20 13.61
CA PHE A 226 1.36 0.66 13.37
C PHE A 226 1.38 -0.24 12.13
N THR A 227 2.53 -0.27 11.47
CA THR A 227 2.90 -1.38 10.60
C THR A 227 3.48 -2.49 11.46
N TRP A 228 2.97 -3.71 11.31
CA TRP A 228 3.41 -4.87 12.08
C TRP A 228 4.33 -5.78 11.27
N GLY A 229 5.47 -6.17 11.85
CA GLY A 229 6.50 -6.99 11.21
C GLY A 229 6.08 -8.42 10.90
N GLY A 230 5.04 -8.93 11.57
CA GLY A 230 4.45 -10.25 11.27
C GLY A 230 3.82 -10.35 9.87
N ARG A 231 3.55 -9.22 9.20
CA ARG A 231 3.10 -9.19 7.80
C ARG A 231 4.26 -9.31 6.79
N TRP A 232 5.50 -9.17 7.23
CA TRP A 232 6.65 -9.21 6.33
C TRP A 232 7.02 -10.63 5.94
N LYS A 233 7.76 -10.77 4.83
CA LYS A 233 8.26 -12.07 4.37
C LYS A 233 9.11 -12.79 5.43
N MET A 234 9.86 -12.04 6.22
CA MET A 234 10.69 -12.55 7.32
C MET A 234 9.92 -12.78 8.63
N MET A 235 8.65 -12.37 8.70
CA MET A 235 7.76 -12.59 9.83
C MET A 235 8.32 -12.13 11.19
N ASP A 236 8.69 -10.86 11.29
CA ASP A 236 9.20 -10.31 12.54
C ASP A 236 8.05 -9.99 13.51
N PHE A 237 7.54 -11.04 14.16
CA PHE A 237 6.30 -10.98 14.92
C PHE A 237 6.32 -10.04 16.14
N GLY A 238 7.50 -9.82 16.72
CA GLY A 238 7.66 -8.90 17.85
C GLY A 238 7.71 -7.43 17.45
N HIS A 239 7.86 -7.13 16.15
CA HIS A 239 8.17 -5.79 15.68
C HIS A 239 6.92 -4.98 15.35
N SER A 240 6.83 -3.75 15.85
CA SER A 240 5.91 -2.72 15.35
C SER A 240 6.65 -1.42 15.04
N GLU A 241 6.23 -0.74 13.99
CA GLU A 241 6.76 0.56 13.59
C GLU A 241 5.63 1.55 13.22
N LEU A 242 5.83 2.83 13.54
CA LEU A 242 4.99 3.93 13.05
C LEU A 242 5.72 4.67 11.93
N ARG A 243 5.20 4.54 10.71
CA ARG A 243 5.77 5.19 9.54
C ARG A 243 5.29 6.64 9.46
N MET A 244 6.18 7.57 9.78
CA MET A 244 5.91 9.00 9.68
C MET A 244 6.49 9.58 8.38
N PRO A 245 5.68 10.23 7.53
CA PRO A 245 6.16 10.89 6.33
C PRO A 245 7.29 11.89 6.64
N GLY A 246 8.36 11.85 5.85
CA GLY A 246 9.47 12.79 5.95
C GLY A 246 10.54 12.45 7.01
N VAL A 247 10.33 11.44 7.86
CA VAL A 247 11.33 11.02 8.86
C VAL A 247 12.40 10.09 8.26
N MET A 248 11.98 9.10 7.48
CA MET A 248 12.88 8.18 6.78
C MET A 248 12.51 8.15 5.29
N ARG A 249 13.52 8.14 4.41
CA ARG A 249 13.31 7.98 2.96
C ARG A 249 13.41 6.50 2.62
N HIS A 250 12.36 5.96 2.00
CA HIS A 250 12.33 4.61 1.43
C HIS A 250 12.90 4.60 0.02
#